data_AF-A0A947CJU4-F1
#
_entry.id   AF-A0A947CJU4-F1
#
_cell.length_a   1.000
_cell.length_b   1.000
_cell.length_c   1.000
_cell.angle_alpha   90.00
_cell.angle_beta   90.00
_cell.angle_gamma   90.00
#
_symmetry.space_group_name_H-M   'P 1'
#
loop_
_entity.id
_entity.type
_entity.pdbx_description
1 polymer ?
#
loop_
_entity_poly.entity_id
_entity_poly.type
_entity_poly.pdbx_seq_one_letter_code
_entity_poly.pdbx_strand_id
1 'polypeptide(L)'
;MFAPASSSSLSPARPRRGFTLLEVMVVGVLLAVLAAIAVPRLTGNTRRSFDLAADQVADLLLMYAQRDAFGAKPIGLMKNERGWLMLVQLDIDASDERSGDWRIDPFVPPVKFPDEVDLSSVVVTADGQRLDIIGQPLSHTPGEDRPSVQVFMQSRDREYQTTIDLAPHALAPVRSDRRTGTPRRVAVDLDAAGRSREDW
;
A
#
# COMPACT_ATOMS: atom_id res chain seq x y z
N MET A 1 39.85 -23.52 -85.62
CA MET A 1 38.82 -22.93 -84.74
C MET A 1 39.18 -23.32 -83.32
N PHE A 2 39.84 -22.43 -82.57
CA PHE A 2 40.29 -22.66 -81.18
C PHE A 2 39.59 -21.62 -80.29
N ALA A 3 38.86 -22.07 -79.28
CA ALA A 3 38.20 -21.21 -78.31
C ALA A 3 39.16 -20.88 -77.14
N PRO A 4 39.19 -19.63 -76.62
CA PRO A 4 39.94 -19.32 -75.41
C PRO A 4 39.10 -19.62 -74.16
N ALA A 5 39.69 -20.28 -73.17
CA ALA A 5 39.09 -20.45 -71.86
C ALA A 5 39.17 -19.13 -71.07
N SER A 6 38.01 -18.61 -70.66
CA SER A 6 37.90 -17.44 -69.78
C SER A 6 38.19 -17.84 -68.34
N SER A 7 39.21 -17.24 -67.72
CA SER A 7 39.52 -17.42 -66.30
C SER A 7 38.65 -16.50 -65.45
N SER A 8 37.67 -17.06 -64.77
CA SER A 8 36.81 -16.37 -63.79
C SER A 8 37.60 -16.11 -62.49
N SER A 9 37.85 -14.86 -62.15
CA SER A 9 38.41 -14.46 -60.85
C SER A 9 37.31 -14.50 -59.77
N LEU A 10 37.43 -15.43 -58.82
CA LEU A 10 36.56 -15.51 -57.65
C LEU A 10 37.03 -14.50 -56.59
N SER A 11 36.22 -13.48 -56.32
CA SER A 11 36.40 -12.60 -55.16
C SER A 11 36.23 -13.38 -53.85
N PRO A 12 37.15 -13.27 -52.87
CA PRO A 12 37.02 -13.98 -51.62
C PRO A 12 35.84 -13.44 -50.79
N ALA A 13 34.87 -14.30 -50.49
CA ALA A 13 33.80 -14.00 -49.56
C ALA A 13 34.40 -13.77 -48.17
N ARG A 14 34.25 -12.57 -47.61
CA ARG A 14 34.67 -12.28 -46.23
C ARG A 14 33.86 -13.16 -45.27
N PRO A 15 34.51 -13.88 -44.33
CA PRO A 15 33.79 -14.66 -43.35
C PRO A 15 32.97 -13.71 -42.46
N ARG A 16 31.65 -13.90 -42.45
CA ARG A 16 30.76 -13.28 -41.46
C ARG A 16 31.12 -13.87 -40.10
N ARG A 17 31.71 -13.05 -39.23
CA ARG A 17 31.99 -13.42 -37.85
C ARG A 17 30.66 -13.55 -37.11
N GLY A 18 30.27 -14.78 -36.77
CA GLY A 18 29.15 -15.05 -35.87
C GLY A 18 29.55 -14.82 -34.42
N PHE A 19 28.54 -14.67 -33.56
CA PHE A 19 28.73 -14.63 -32.11
C PHE A 19 29.36 -15.94 -31.63
N THR A 20 30.34 -15.85 -30.72
CA THR A 20 30.97 -17.04 -30.15
C THR A 20 30.15 -17.56 -28.96
N LEU A 21 30.21 -18.86 -28.68
CA LEU A 21 29.55 -19.44 -27.51
C LEU A 21 30.05 -18.80 -26.21
N LEU A 22 31.35 -18.49 -26.14
CA LEU A 22 31.96 -17.79 -25.02
C LEU A 22 31.33 -16.41 -24.79
N GLU A 23 31.08 -15.66 -25.87
CA GLU A 23 30.48 -14.33 -25.80
C GLU A 23 29.05 -14.38 -25.24
N VAL A 24 28.26 -15.37 -25.66
CA VAL A 24 26.91 -15.59 -25.11
C VAL A 24 26.97 -15.97 -23.62
N MET A 25 27.92 -16.81 -23.21
CA MET A 25 28.12 -17.15 -21.80
C MET A 25 28.49 -15.92 -20.97
N VAL A 26 29.45 -15.12 -21.43
CA VAL A 26 29.89 -13.91 -20.73
C VAL A 26 28.76 -12.90 -20.63
N VAL A 27 27.99 -12.67 -21.70
CA VAL A 27 26.81 -11.80 -21.67
C VAL A 27 25.77 -12.33 -20.70
N GLY A 28 25.50 -13.64 -20.69
CA GLY A 28 24.58 -14.26 -19.74
C GLY A 28 25.00 -14.05 -18.28
N VAL A 29 26.29 -14.21 -17.97
CA VAL A 29 26.85 -13.94 -16.63
C VAL A 29 26.74 -12.47 -16.27
N LEU A 30 27.07 -11.55 -17.20
CA LEU A 30 26.93 -10.11 -16.96
C LEU A 30 25.47 -9.71 -16.70
N LEU A 31 24.52 -10.24 -17.48
CA LEU A 31 23.10 -10.02 -17.27
C LEU A 31 22.62 -10.58 -15.91
N ALA A 32 23.09 -11.76 -15.51
CA ALA A 32 22.76 -12.34 -14.21
C ALA A 32 23.26 -11.48 -13.04
N VAL A 33 24.51 -10.98 -13.12
CA VAL A 33 25.07 -10.07 -12.11
C VAL A 33 24.30 -8.75 -12.07
N LEU A 34 23.98 -8.17 -13.22
CA LEU A 34 23.18 -6.95 -13.30
C LEU A 34 21.77 -7.15 -12.71
N ALA A 35 21.11 -8.25 -13.03
CA ALA A 35 19.80 -8.59 -12.49
C ALA A 35 19.84 -8.77 -10.96
N ALA A 36 20.88 -9.44 -10.43
CA ALA A 36 21.06 -9.63 -9.00
C ALA A 36 21.21 -8.31 -8.22
N ILE A 37 21.72 -7.25 -8.86
CA ILE A 37 21.85 -5.92 -8.24
C ILE A 37 20.58 -5.06 -8.46
N ALA A 38 19.99 -5.12 -9.65
CA ALA A 38 18.87 -4.27 -10.03
C ALA A 38 17.55 -4.70 -9.37
N VAL A 39 17.25 -6.00 -9.33
CA VAL A 39 15.95 -6.52 -8.86
C VAL A 39 15.68 -6.21 -7.37
N PRO A 40 16.62 -6.43 -6.43
CA PRO A 40 16.39 -6.11 -5.01
C PRO A 40 16.16 -4.62 -4.75
N ARG A 41 16.76 -3.75 -5.58
CA ARG A 41 16.61 -2.29 -5.43
C ARG A 41 15.21 -1.82 -5.81
N LEU A 42 14.66 -2.36 -6.90
CA LEU A 42 13.32 -2.01 -7.36
C LEU A 42 12.26 -2.50 -6.37
N THR A 43 12.33 -3.77 -5.96
CA THR A 43 11.39 -4.37 -5.00
C THR A 43 11.47 -3.76 -3.61
N GLY A 44 12.67 -3.44 -3.12
CA GLY A 44 12.86 -2.78 -1.84
C GLY A 44 12.29 -1.36 -1.79
N ASN A 45 12.29 -0.63 -2.90
CA ASN A 45 11.70 0.71 -2.98
C ASN A 45 10.17 0.66 -2.88
N THR A 46 9.53 -0.25 -3.62
CA THR A 46 8.07 -0.48 -3.60
C THR A 46 7.57 -0.76 -2.18
N ARG A 47 8.24 -1.68 -1.47
CA ARG A 47 7.86 -2.00 -0.09
C ARG A 47 7.98 -0.79 0.84
N ARG A 48 9.07 -0.03 0.74
CA ARG A 48 9.28 1.15 1.59
C ARG A 48 8.22 2.22 1.33
N SER A 49 7.86 2.46 0.05
CA SER A 49 6.76 3.37 -0.30
C SER A 49 5.42 2.92 0.28
N PHE A 50 5.12 1.62 0.24
CA PHE A 50 3.92 1.04 0.84
C PHE A 50 3.92 1.19 2.38
N ASP A 51 5.04 0.87 3.03
CA ASP A 51 5.19 1.01 4.49
C ASP A 51 5.02 2.46 4.95
N LEU A 52 5.58 3.42 4.22
CA LEU A 52 5.39 4.85 4.49
C LEU A 52 3.93 5.28 4.37
N ALA A 53 3.19 4.75 3.37
CA ALA A 53 1.76 5.04 3.24
C ALA A 53 0.95 4.45 4.41
N ALA A 54 1.30 3.26 4.88
CA ALA A 54 0.70 2.65 6.07
C ALA A 54 0.97 3.47 7.34
N ASP A 55 2.19 3.96 7.53
CA ASP A 55 2.53 4.82 8.66
C ASP A 55 1.76 6.14 8.60
N GLN A 56 1.63 6.75 7.42
CA GLN A 56 0.82 7.96 7.24
C GLN A 56 -0.66 7.76 7.56
N VAL A 57 -1.24 6.59 7.23
CA VAL A 57 -2.61 6.26 7.64
C VAL A 57 -2.71 6.08 9.15
N ALA A 58 -1.73 5.42 9.77
CA ALA A 58 -1.69 5.27 11.22
C ALA A 58 -1.60 6.63 11.93
N ASP A 59 -0.74 7.54 11.45
CA ASP A 59 -0.64 8.90 11.96
C ASP A 59 -1.96 9.68 11.79
N LEU A 60 -2.63 9.51 10.65
CA LEU A 60 -3.93 10.14 10.41
C LEU A 60 -5.00 9.61 11.39
N LEU A 61 -5.07 8.29 11.62
CA LEU A 61 -6.00 7.71 12.58
C LEU A 61 -5.67 8.09 14.03
N LEU A 62 -4.39 8.25 14.36
CA LEU A 62 -3.95 8.81 15.63
C LEU A 62 -4.47 10.24 15.80
N MET A 63 -4.32 11.09 14.78
CA MET A 63 -4.85 12.46 14.82
C MET A 63 -6.38 12.49 14.91
N TYR A 64 -7.06 11.61 14.16
CA TYR A 64 -8.50 11.42 14.28
C TYR A 64 -8.90 11.08 15.71
N ALA A 65 -8.24 10.09 16.33
CA ALA A 65 -8.54 9.67 17.69
C ALA A 65 -8.29 10.75 18.75
N GLN A 66 -7.20 11.52 18.60
CA GLN A 66 -6.87 12.60 19.53
C GLN A 66 -7.84 13.77 19.42
N ARG A 67 -8.14 14.19 18.19
CA ARG A 67 -9.08 15.29 17.93
C ARG A 67 -10.49 14.93 18.32
N ASP A 68 -10.84 13.68 18.16
CA ASP A 68 -12.10 13.16 18.66
C ASP A 68 -12.20 13.23 20.19
N ALA A 69 -11.21 12.66 20.89
CA ALA A 69 -11.22 12.58 22.35
C ALA A 69 -11.13 13.95 23.05
N PHE A 70 -10.47 14.93 22.43
CA PHE A 70 -10.14 16.21 23.08
C PHE A 70 -10.63 17.45 22.33
N GLY A 71 -11.21 17.29 21.13
CA GLY A 71 -11.61 18.41 20.27
C GLY A 71 -12.99 18.96 20.64
N ALA A 72 -13.18 20.25 20.38
CA ALA A 72 -14.46 20.92 20.56
C ALA A 72 -15.34 20.90 19.30
N LYS A 73 -14.75 20.65 18.12
CA LYS A 73 -15.47 20.59 16.84
C LYS A 73 -15.64 19.13 16.42
N PRO A 74 -16.81 18.74 15.85
CA PRO A 74 -16.97 17.42 15.23
C PRO A 74 -15.91 17.18 14.17
N ILE A 75 -15.34 15.98 14.17
CA ILE A 75 -14.31 15.59 13.22
C ILE A 75 -14.73 14.31 12.49
N GLY A 76 -14.19 14.13 11.29
CA GLY A 76 -14.53 13.00 10.46
C GLY A 76 -13.39 12.54 9.57
N LEU A 77 -13.44 11.26 9.20
CA LEU A 77 -12.56 10.64 8.23
C LEU A 77 -13.23 10.64 6.87
N MET A 78 -12.56 11.15 5.84
CA MET A 78 -13.13 11.26 4.49
C MET A 78 -12.17 10.75 3.42
N LYS A 79 -12.71 10.21 2.33
CA LYS A 79 -11.97 9.91 1.11
C LYS A 79 -12.38 10.90 0.03
N ASN A 80 -11.43 11.49 -0.69
CA ASN A 80 -11.78 12.30 -1.86
C ASN A 80 -11.97 11.43 -3.11
N GLU A 81 -12.40 12.04 -4.22
CA GLU A 81 -12.58 11.37 -5.52
C GLU A 81 -11.29 10.74 -6.07
N ARG A 82 -10.12 11.23 -5.66
CA ARG A 82 -8.80 10.67 -6.02
C ARG A 82 -8.38 9.50 -5.14
N GLY A 83 -9.20 9.18 -4.13
CA GLY A 83 -8.96 8.11 -3.19
C GLY A 83 -8.01 8.45 -2.03
N TRP A 84 -7.66 9.71 -1.83
CA TRP A 84 -6.84 10.16 -0.70
C TRP A 84 -7.66 10.15 0.58
N LEU A 85 -7.05 9.71 1.67
CA LEU A 85 -7.65 9.73 3.00
C LEU A 85 -7.32 11.06 3.68
N MET A 86 -8.31 11.69 4.30
CA MET A 86 -8.14 12.99 4.94
C MET A 86 -9.00 13.12 6.19
N LEU A 87 -8.53 13.99 7.08
CA LEU A 87 -9.27 14.44 8.23
C LEU A 87 -10.05 15.69 7.87
N VAL A 88 -11.32 15.73 8.23
CA VAL A 88 -12.20 16.90 8.05
C VAL A 88 -12.81 17.30 9.37
N GLN A 89 -13.04 18.60 9.56
CA GLN A 89 -13.72 19.17 10.71
C GLN A 89 -14.99 19.87 10.26
N LEU A 90 -16.04 19.79 11.07
CA LEU A 90 -17.27 20.52 10.81
C LEU A 90 -17.09 21.97 11.25
N ASP A 91 -17.19 22.90 10.30
CA ASP A 91 -17.17 24.32 10.57
C ASP A 91 -18.61 24.82 10.72
N ILE A 92 -19.07 24.91 11.97
CA ILE A 92 -20.37 25.48 12.30
C ILE A 92 -20.14 26.99 12.48
N ASP A 93 -20.38 27.76 11.41
CA ASP A 93 -20.31 29.21 11.50
C ASP A 93 -21.46 29.71 12.39
N ALA A 94 -21.17 30.56 13.38
CA ALA A 94 -22.14 30.96 14.41
C ALA A 94 -23.32 31.77 13.85
N SER A 95 -23.28 32.17 12.58
CA SER A 95 -24.32 32.93 11.90
C SER A 95 -25.39 32.09 11.20
N ASP A 96 -25.11 30.82 10.88
CA ASP A 96 -26.05 29.93 10.18
C ASP A 96 -26.13 28.57 10.89
N GLU A 97 -26.99 28.49 11.91
CA GLU A 97 -27.25 27.31 12.76
C GLU A 97 -27.65 26.02 12.01
N ARG A 98 -27.75 26.05 10.67
CA ARG A 98 -28.35 24.97 9.86
C ARG A 98 -27.46 24.35 8.78
N SER A 99 -26.24 24.84 8.55
CA SER A 99 -25.36 24.22 7.54
C SER A 99 -23.90 24.32 7.96
N GLY A 100 -23.44 23.38 8.80
CA GLY A 100 -22.01 23.21 9.03
C GLY A 100 -21.35 22.63 7.78
N ASP A 101 -20.31 23.30 7.28
CA ASP A 101 -19.55 22.82 6.12
C ASP A 101 -18.35 21.98 6.59
N TRP A 102 -18.20 20.79 6.00
CA TRP A 102 -17.03 19.96 6.24
C TRP A 102 -15.82 20.54 5.53
N ARG A 103 -14.79 20.89 6.31
CA ARG A 103 -13.54 21.46 5.80
C ARG A 103 -12.37 20.55 6.14
N ILE A 104 -11.41 20.46 5.23
CA ILE A 104 -10.16 19.73 5.47
C ILE A 104 -9.47 20.33 6.69
N ASP A 105 -9.00 19.47 7.60
CA ASP A 105 -8.22 19.90 8.74
C ASP A 105 -6.89 20.53 8.27
N PRO A 106 -6.62 21.81 8.59
CA PRO A 106 -5.44 22.50 8.06
C PRO A 106 -4.12 22.02 8.69
N PHE A 107 -4.17 21.28 9.79
CA PHE A 107 -2.98 20.83 10.52
C PHE A 107 -2.65 19.35 10.26
N VAL A 108 -3.50 18.62 9.55
CA VAL A 108 -3.29 17.21 9.25
C VAL A 108 -3.22 17.03 7.73
N PRO A 109 -2.04 16.70 7.17
CA PRO A 109 -1.91 16.52 5.73
C PRO A 109 -2.72 15.29 5.28
N PRO A 110 -3.41 15.36 4.12
CA PRO A 110 -4.04 14.19 3.54
C PRO A 110 -3.02 13.10 3.19
N VAL A 111 -3.41 11.84 3.39
CA VAL A 111 -2.64 10.69 2.97
C VAL A 111 -2.85 10.46 1.47
N LYS A 112 -1.78 10.69 0.71
CA LYS A 112 -1.72 10.42 -0.72
C LYS A 112 -1.10 9.06 -0.92
N PHE A 113 -1.89 8.12 -1.41
CA PHE A 113 -1.39 6.78 -1.69
C PHE A 113 -0.48 6.79 -2.93
N PRO A 114 0.68 6.11 -2.86
CA PRO A 114 1.58 6.00 -3.98
C PRO A 114 1.06 4.92 -4.98
N ASP A 115 1.64 4.86 -6.17
CA ASP A 115 1.14 4.02 -7.28
C ASP A 115 1.19 2.51 -6.95
N GLU A 116 2.04 2.12 -6.01
CA GLU A 116 2.19 0.77 -5.51
C GLU A 116 0.99 0.29 -4.68
N VAL A 117 0.19 1.20 -4.12
CA VAL A 117 -1.04 0.84 -3.39
C VAL A 117 -2.18 0.63 -4.38
N ASP A 118 -2.90 -0.48 -4.24
CA ASP A 118 -4.15 -0.67 -4.95
C ASP A 118 -5.25 0.18 -4.29
N LEU A 119 -5.57 1.35 -4.87
CA LEU A 119 -6.59 2.26 -4.35
C LEU A 119 -7.98 1.62 -4.18
N SER A 120 -8.28 0.58 -4.97
CA SER A 120 -9.55 -0.16 -4.87
C SER A 120 -9.58 -1.09 -3.67
N SER A 121 -8.40 -1.50 -3.18
CA SER A 121 -8.23 -2.26 -1.95
C SER A 121 -8.29 -1.40 -0.69
N VAL A 122 -8.15 -0.07 -0.80
CA VAL A 122 -8.25 0.84 0.36
C VAL A 122 -9.69 0.92 0.82
N VAL A 123 -10.01 0.11 1.83
CA VAL A 123 -11.34 -0.04 2.41
C VAL A 123 -11.31 0.47 3.84
N VAL A 124 -12.24 1.37 4.15
CA VAL A 124 -12.51 1.81 5.52
C VAL A 124 -13.74 1.05 6.02
N THR A 125 -13.62 0.45 7.19
CA THR A 125 -14.74 -0.16 7.90
C THR A 125 -14.97 0.55 9.23
N ALA A 126 -16.25 0.64 9.62
CA ALA A 126 -16.66 1.03 10.97
C ALA A 126 -17.47 -0.12 11.57
N ASP A 127 -17.07 -0.62 12.73
CA ASP A 127 -17.72 -1.77 13.40
C ASP A 127 -17.91 -2.98 12.48
N GLY A 128 -16.88 -3.23 11.66
CA GLY A 128 -16.84 -4.32 10.68
C GLY A 128 -17.67 -4.07 9.41
N GLN A 129 -18.42 -2.98 9.32
CA GLN A 129 -19.17 -2.61 8.13
C GLN A 129 -18.33 -1.76 7.20
N ARG A 130 -18.25 -2.14 5.93
CA ARG A 130 -17.58 -1.34 4.89
C ARG A 130 -18.36 -0.04 4.66
N LEU A 131 -17.66 1.08 4.75
CA LEU A 131 -18.21 2.40 4.52
C LEU A 131 -17.70 2.98 3.20
N ASP A 132 -18.59 3.67 2.49
CA ASP A 132 -18.19 4.62 1.46
C ASP A 132 -18.15 6.01 2.09
N ILE A 133 -16.92 6.49 2.33
CA ILE A 133 -16.66 7.78 2.95
C ILE A 133 -16.30 8.86 1.91
N ILE A 134 -16.73 8.66 0.66
CA ILE A 134 -16.57 9.65 -0.41
C ILE A 134 -17.67 10.71 -0.29
N GLY A 135 -17.27 11.96 -0.02
CA GLY A 135 -18.19 13.09 0.11
C GLY A 135 -19.06 13.09 1.37
N GLN A 136 -19.15 11.97 2.09
CA GLN A 136 -19.77 11.86 3.40
C GLN A 136 -18.72 11.36 4.41
N PRO A 137 -18.24 12.21 5.30
CA PRO A 137 -17.23 11.80 6.26
C PRO A 137 -17.81 10.83 7.29
N LEU A 138 -17.01 9.83 7.65
CA LEU A 138 -17.21 9.04 8.85
C LEU A 138 -16.96 9.95 10.06
N SER A 139 -18.05 10.48 10.59
CA SER A 139 -18.08 11.27 11.82
C SER A 139 -18.95 10.57 12.84
N HIS A 140 -18.81 10.98 14.11
CA HIS A 140 -19.72 10.55 15.16
C HIS A 140 -20.01 11.74 16.06
N THR A 141 -21.07 11.61 16.86
CA THR A 141 -21.50 12.66 17.76
C THR A 141 -20.54 12.74 18.95
N PRO A 142 -20.01 13.94 19.29
CA PRO A 142 -19.17 14.10 20.46
C PRO A 142 -19.88 13.59 21.72
N GLY A 143 -19.23 12.70 22.47
CA GLY A 143 -19.77 12.09 23.69
C GLY A 143 -20.46 10.73 23.49
N GLU A 144 -20.66 10.28 22.25
CA GLU A 144 -20.95 8.88 21.96
C GLU A 144 -19.66 8.06 21.82
N ASP A 145 -19.76 6.74 21.98
CA ASP A 145 -18.64 5.86 21.72
C ASP A 145 -18.28 5.90 20.25
N ARG A 146 -17.04 6.30 19.94
CA ARG A 146 -16.52 6.24 18.57
C ARG A 146 -16.57 4.80 18.06
N PRO A 147 -16.99 4.55 16.80
CA PRO A 147 -16.93 3.21 16.24
C PRO A 147 -15.48 2.69 16.16
N SER A 148 -15.33 1.37 16.11
CA SER A 148 -14.07 0.76 15.72
C SER A 148 -13.79 1.08 14.25
N VAL A 149 -12.66 1.72 13.96
CA VAL A 149 -12.29 2.09 12.58
C VAL A 149 -11.16 1.19 12.12
N GLN A 150 -11.33 0.53 10.99
CA GLN A 150 -10.27 -0.27 10.37
C GLN A 150 -10.02 0.20 8.94
N VAL A 151 -8.75 0.36 8.60
CA VAL A 151 -8.30 0.63 7.23
C VAL A 151 -7.52 -0.57 6.72
N PHE A 152 -8.04 -1.21 5.68
CA PHE A 152 -7.36 -2.27 4.96
C PHE A 152 -6.69 -1.69 3.72
N MET A 153 -5.45 -2.09 3.45
CA MET A 153 -4.71 -1.71 2.25
C MET A 153 -3.89 -2.89 1.72
N GLN A 154 -3.77 -2.96 0.40
CA GLN A 154 -2.98 -3.97 -0.29
C GLN A 154 -2.10 -3.33 -1.36
N SER A 155 -0.90 -3.87 -1.56
CA SER A 155 -0.06 -3.51 -2.68
C SER A 155 -0.64 -4.03 -4.01
N ARG A 156 -0.34 -3.37 -5.12
CA ARG A 156 -0.83 -3.72 -6.46
C ARG A 156 -0.38 -5.09 -6.92
N ASP A 157 0.83 -5.50 -6.54
CA ASP A 157 1.38 -6.85 -6.77
C ASP A 157 0.83 -7.91 -5.80
N ARG A 158 0.03 -7.48 -4.80
CA ARG A 158 -0.54 -8.31 -3.74
C ARG A 158 0.48 -9.04 -2.87
N GLU A 159 1.74 -8.61 -2.85
CA GLU A 159 2.76 -9.17 -1.97
C GLU A 159 2.60 -8.69 -0.52
N TYR A 160 2.09 -7.49 -0.32
CA TYR A 160 1.96 -6.82 0.97
C TYR A 160 0.51 -6.45 1.23
N GLN A 161 0.06 -6.68 2.45
CA GLN A 161 -1.22 -6.20 2.94
C GLN A 161 -1.05 -5.70 4.37
N THR A 162 -1.75 -4.63 4.70
CA THR A 162 -1.70 -4.02 6.03
C THR A 162 -3.12 -3.71 6.47
N THR A 163 -3.39 -3.95 7.74
CA THR A 163 -4.62 -3.57 8.41
C THR A 163 -4.26 -2.66 9.56
N ILE A 164 -4.92 -1.52 9.64
CA ILE A 164 -4.70 -0.52 10.68
C ILE A 164 -6.00 -0.38 11.45
N ASP A 165 -5.97 -0.77 12.71
CA ASP A 165 -7.14 -0.91 13.57
C ASP A 165 -7.14 0.15 14.66
N LEU A 166 -8.18 0.95 14.72
CA LEU A 166 -8.44 1.92 15.78
C LEU A 166 -9.68 1.49 16.57
N ALA A 167 -9.46 0.94 17.77
CA ALA A 167 -10.56 0.55 18.65
C ALA A 167 -11.35 1.78 19.18
N PRO A 168 -12.62 1.60 19.62
CA PRO A 168 -13.52 2.70 20.05
C PRO A 168 -12.93 3.72 21.02
N HIS A 169 -12.07 3.29 21.94
CA HIS A 169 -11.46 4.17 22.97
C HIS A 169 -9.94 4.26 22.89
N ALA A 170 -9.34 3.63 21.87
CA ALA A 170 -7.91 3.68 21.72
C ALA A 170 -7.47 5.08 21.28
N LEU A 171 -6.45 5.64 21.93
CA LEU A 171 -5.86 6.90 21.48
C LEU A 171 -4.85 6.70 20.35
N ALA A 172 -4.51 5.46 20.01
CA ALA A 172 -3.58 5.14 18.94
C ALA A 172 -4.06 3.88 18.19
N PRO A 173 -3.85 3.83 16.86
CA PRO A 173 -4.14 2.63 16.09
C PRO A 173 -3.09 1.54 16.30
N VAL A 174 -3.47 0.30 16.00
CA VAL A 174 -2.58 -0.86 15.93
C VAL A 174 -2.43 -1.25 14.47
N ARG A 175 -1.18 -1.34 14.00
CA ARG A 175 -0.83 -1.79 12.65
C ARG A 175 -0.53 -3.28 12.65
N SER A 176 -1.19 -4.01 11.75
CA SER A 176 -0.97 -5.43 11.51
C SER A 176 -0.54 -5.65 10.06
N ASP A 177 0.74 -5.98 9.87
CA ASP A 177 1.30 -6.26 8.55
C ASP A 177 1.22 -7.76 8.22
N ARG A 178 0.89 -8.06 6.97
CA ARG A 178 0.95 -9.42 6.47
C ARG A 178 1.61 -9.46 5.10
N ARG A 179 2.56 -10.39 4.98
CA ARG A 179 3.20 -10.73 3.71
C ARG A 179 2.57 -11.98 3.14
N THR A 180 2.18 -11.93 1.87
CA THR A 180 1.69 -13.09 1.13
C THR A 180 2.75 -14.20 1.15
N GLY A 181 2.36 -15.41 1.54
CA GLY A 181 3.26 -16.56 1.73
C GLY A 181 3.68 -16.85 3.18
N THR A 182 3.34 -15.99 4.14
CA THR A 182 3.50 -16.31 5.57
C THR A 182 2.26 -17.08 6.05
N PRO A 183 2.37 -18.33 6.52
CA PRO A 183 1.22 -19.08 6.99
C PRO A 183 0.53 -18.33 8.13
N ARG A 184 -0.80 -18.32 8.11
CA ARG A 184 -1.65 -17.81 9.20
C ARG A 184 -1.20 -18.52 10.48
N ARG A 185 -0.63 -17.79 11.45
CA ARG A 185 -0.63 -18.28 12.83
C ARG A 185 -2.10 -18.23 13.25
N VAL A 186 -2.79 -19.35 13.05
CA VAL A 186 -4.12 -19.56 13.61
C VAL A 186 -3.88 -19.56 15.12
N ALA A 187 -4.51 -18.64 15.83
CA ALA A 187 -4.59 -18.73 17.29
C ALA A 187 -5.26 -20.08 17.57
N VAL A 188 -4.47 -21.03 18.06
CA VAL A 188 -5.00 -22.29 18.57
C VAL A 188 -5.67 -21.92 19.88
N ASP A 189 -6.98 -22.04 19.91
CA ASP A 189 -7.74 -22.01 21.14
C ASP A 189 -7.26 -23.18 22.01
N LEU A 190 -6.49 -22.85 23.06
CA LEU A 190 -5.88 -23.82 23.96
C LEU A 190 -6.95 -24.54 24.80
N ASP A 191 -8.12 -23.94 24.97
CA ASP A 191 -9.24 -24.51 25.72
C ASP A 191 -9.96 -25.57 24.89
N ALA A 192 -10.08 -25.35 23.57
CA ALA A 192 -10.65 -26.33 22.64
C ALA A 192 -9.71 -27.52 22.38
N ALA A 193 -8.38 -27.35 22.55
CA ALA A 193 -7.38 -28.40 22.28
C ALA A 193 -7.06 -29.29 23.50
N GLY A 194 -7.62 -29.00 24.69
CA GLY A 194 -7.44 -29.81 25.90
C GLY A 194 -6.00 -29.86 26.43
N ARG A 195 -5.15 -28.89 26.06
CA ARG A 195 -3.71 -28.87 26.40
C ARG A 195 -3.35 -28.01 27.62
N SER A 196 -4.30 -27.74 28.51
CA SER A 196 -4.08 -26.92 29.71
C SER A 196 -3.22 -27.58 30.81
N ARG A 197 -2.51 -28.68 30.51
CA ARG A 197 -1.73 -29.47 31.49
C ARG A 197 -0.34 -29.92 31.02
N GLU A 198 0.19 -29.42 29.92
CA GLU A 198 1.62 -29.64 29.61
C GLU A 198 2.44 -28.54 30.30
N ASP A 199 3.25 -28.95 31.29
CA ASP A 199 4.29 -28.09 31.83
C ASP A 199 5.38 -27.89 30.76
N TRP A 200 5.62 -26.60 30.47
CA TRP A 200 6.59 -25.95 29.58
C TRP A 200 6.49 -26.15 28.05
#